data_AF-A0A0X1KMG6-F1
#
_entry.id   AF-A0A0X1KMG6-F1
#
_cell.length_a   1.000
_cell.length_b   1.000
_cell.length_c   1.000
_cell.angle_alpha   90.00
_cell.angle_beta   90.00
_cell.angle_gamma   90.00
#
_symmetry.space_group_name_H-M   'P 1'
#
loop_
_entity.id
_entity.type
_entity.pdbx_description
1 polymer ?
#
loop_
_entity_poly.entity_id
_entity_poly.type
_entity_poly.pdbx_seq_one_letter_code
_entity_poly.pdbx_strand_id
1 'polypeptide(L)'
;MQTKSLSLFIVLILLLSIAAAGCIGGEGGGTTSSQSPEGSQASSSSTGSGATTSSSSEHTTTESSGITETTAPSETNTEHASWTNPWDAHNPVKVNERDYYITSLRYTLSISYNNGPKQSFEIRKERGYAQIHVYADNNGQKEDLGTFQVFAYHGKIAPLDNTSLYTLEYWIFVKEQTEEADLYFLAPVLDFSAMYSGKVVAVDIVNGPYRYFWSNPAALGMYDKMPYQEGDLSDALSDIDPTMYSVWMGVIGSSLWTGLEEHDLLTPGQYDWSGMGVSYHYKITPNGEVTFDDKSFRVADVEWSYSFMGVSASGKGKIAPALPIPVEFEGTFGGPAVEIPGWARFKLEDLKLSESIGSLSYEGLTPTETQTQSESQSPTQTTTTTSQVQTLSDNWQLAWDASKPITINGKDYIVKEVTFDADYHVSGGSHVRMLIRKGYHETKLNGEDVYALYAILKIGGETYNYTVYVEPSYLSEYTSGILWVPTVYDMINGPDFVKLEITGPSCHYVMDEQGNIEGDSGCGYISDDFQQYNMILSYPTGFYGGIYGDVLTYVTLTSNGQGYTVEPGDDVSIAGMDFKTYKIIWNGVVQGGLAQANGGTIVAPELPFPVEVTASVSMPGMGGWYIHMKLTDIELEVQ
;
A
#
# COMPACT_ATOMS: atom_id res chain seq x y z
N MET A 1 15.12 17.10 -26.42
CA MET A 1 15.69 15.74 -26.44
C MET A 1 15.08 14.97 -25.27
N GLN A 2 14.10 14.11 -25.54
CA GLN A 2 13.45 13.22 -24.57
C GLN A 2 13.54 11.80 -25.13
N THR A 3 13.75 10.78 -24.29
CA THR A 3 13.43 9.35 -24.57
C THR A 3 13.83 8.39 -23.45
N LYS A 4 14.83 8.70 -22.61
CA LYS A 4 15.30 7.77 -21.56
C LYS A 4 14.42 7.67 -20.32
N SER A 5 13.61 8.68 -20.01
CA SER A 5 12.87 8.80 -18.74
C SER A 5 11.71 7.81 -18.54
N LEU A 6 11.35 7.03 -19.57
CA LEU A 6 10.12 6.22 -19.56
C LEU A 6 10.38 4.71 -19.34
N SER A 7 11.59 4.21 -19.65
CA SER A 7 11.85 2.77 -19.68
C SER A 7 12.08 2.12 -18.31
N LEU A 8 12.54 2.88 -17.31
CA LEU A 8 12.66 2.37 -15.93
C LEU A 8 11.27 2.25 -15.26
N PHE A 9 10.40 3.22 -15.55
CA PHE A 9 8.99 3.27 -15.13
C PHE A 9 8.21 2.01 -15.55
N ILE A 10 8.56 1.43 -16.69
CA ILE A 10 7.93 0.21 -17.25
C ILE A 10 8.25 -1.05 -16.44
N VAL A 11 9.43 -1.13 -15.79
CA VAL A 11 9.79 -2.29 -14.93
C VAL A 11 9.01 -2.26 -13.62
N LEU A 12 8.81 -1.06 -13.05
CA LEU A 12 8.06 -0.85 -11.81
C LEU A 12 6.59 -1.32 -11.95
N ILE A 13 5.98 -1.11 -13.13
CA ILE A 13 4.61 -1.51 -13.46
C ILE A 13 4.45 -3.04 -13.59
N LEU A 14 5.49 -3.77 -13.99
CA LEU A 14 5.43 -5.24 -14.19
C LEU A 14 5.51 -6.04 -12.88
N LEU A 15 6.06 -5.47 -11.81
CA LEU A 15 6.07 -6.11 -10.48
C LEU A 15 4.68 -6.07 -9.82
N LEU A 16 3.90 -5.02 -10.06
CA LEU A 16 2.54 -4.84 -9.55
C LEU A 16 1.52 -5.88 -10.09
N SER A 17 1.88 -6.67 -11.09
CA SER A 17 0.96 -7.58 -11.80
C SER A 17 1.24 -9.08 -11.62
N ILE A 18 2.21 -9.48 -10.79
CA ILE A 18 2.49 -10.91 -10.48
C ILE A 18 1.92 -11.34 -9.11
N ALA A 19 1.78 -10.41 -8.15
CA ALA A 19 1.22 -10.71 -6.82
C ALA A 19 -0.30 -11.00 -6.82
N ALA A 20 -0.98 -10.81 -7.96
CA ALA A 20 -2.39 -11.15 -8.15
C ALA A 20 -2.60 -12.68 -8.28
N ALA A 21 -2.68 -13.35 -7.14
CA ALA A 21 -3.19 -14.72 -6.97
C ALA A 21 -2.44 -15.85 -7.72
N GLY A 22 -1.30 -16.27 -7.17
CA GLY A 22 -0.64 -17.56 -7.46
C GLY A 22 -1.41 -18.81 -6.98
N CYS A 23 -2.68 -18.96 -7.39
CA CYS A 23 -3.54 -20.16 -7.30
C CYS A 23 -3.80 -20.85 -5.92
N ILE A 24 -4.93 -20.48 -5.32
CA ILE A 24 -6.13 -21.33 -5.07
C ILE A 24 -5.95 -22.75 -4.47
N GLY A 25 -6.60 -22.97 -3.32
CA GLY A 25 -7.24 -24.24 -2.90
C GLY A 25 -7.20 -24.46 -1.38
N GLY A 26 -8.30 -24.72 -0.64
CA GLY A 26 -9.75 -24.75 -0.91
C GLY A 26 -10.51 -24.51 0.43
N GLU A 27 -11.84 -24.60 0.58
CA GLU A 27 -12.93 -25.08 -0.28
C GLU A 27 -14.25 -24.31 0.00
N GLY A 28 -15.17 -24.30 -0.98
CA GLY A 28 -16.62 -24.08 -0.75
C GLY A 28 -17.13 -22.62 -0.75
N GLY A 29 -18.23 -22.27 -1.43
CA GLY A 29 -19.01 -23.07 -2.40
C GLY A 29 -20.40 -22.49 -2.71
N GLY A 30 -20.80 -22.50 -3.99
CA GLY A 30 -22.19 -22.27 -4.42
C GLY A 30 -22.47 -20.92 -5.11
N THR A 31 -22.40 -20.90 -6.44
CA THR A 31 -22.95 -19.81 -7.26
C THR A 31 -24.40 -20.10 -7.65
N THR A 32 -25.29 -19.11 -7.49
CA THR A 32 -26.66 -19.14 -8.04
C THR A 32 -26.89 -17.98 -9.00
N SER A 33 -26.76 -18.27 -10.30
CA SER A 33 -27.35 -17.47 -11.37
C SER A 33 -28.17 -18.40 -12.27
N SER A 34 -29.47 -18.18 -12.34
CA SER A 34 -30.42 -19.09 -12.99
C SER A 34 -30.69 -18.71 -14.43
N GLN A 35 -30.44 -19.63 -15.38
CA GLN A 35 -31.16 -19.67 -16.66
C GLN A 35 -31.49 -21.13 -17.02
N SER A 36 -32.75 -21.35 -17.39
CA SER A 36 -33.26 -22.61 -17.95
C SER A 36 -33.54 -22.40 -19.44
N PRO A 37 -33.55 -23.48 -20.25
CA PRO A 37 -34.87 -23.86 -20.76
C PRO A 37 -35.15 -25.37 -20.79
N GLU A 38 -36.44 -25.69 -20.64
CA GLU A 38 -37.23 -26.78 -21.28
C GLU A 38 -36.67 -28.23 -21.31
N GLY A 39 -37.44 -29.21 -20.81
CA GLY A 39 -37.00 -30.63 -20.78
C GLY A 39 -38.06 -31.75 -20.70
N SER A 40 -39.27 -31.48 -20.19
CA SER A 40 -40.46 -32.38 -20.23
C SER A 40 -40.44 -33.76 -19.53
N GLN A 41 -41.59 -34.10 -18.92
CA GLN A 41 -42.05 -35.43 -18.45
C GLN A 41 -41.29 -36.12 -17.28
N ALA A 42 -41.91 -37.02 -16.48
CA ALA A 42 -43.18 -36.99 -15.73
C ALA A 42 -43.39 -38.36 -15.02
N SER A 43 -43.84 -38.35 -13.76
CA SER A 43 -44.23 -39.55 -12.96
C SER A 43 -43.05 -40.45 -12.50
N SER A 44 -43.14 -41.28 -11.44
CA SER A 44 -44.28 -41.57 -10.54
C SER A 44 -43.87 -41.99 -9.12
N SER A 45 -44.50 -41.37 -8.11
CA SER A 45 -44.97 -41.96 -6.83
C SER A 45 -44.12 -42.97 -6.00
N SER A 46 -43.63 -42.44 -4.86
CA SER A 46 -43.90 -42.93 -3.49
C SER A 46 -43.37 -44.26 -2.92
N THR A 47 -42.61 -44.15 -1.81
CA THR A 47 -42.87 -44.72 -0.45
C THR A 47 -41.63 -45.39 0.18
N GLY A 48 -41.20 -44.96 1.39
CA GLY A 48 -40.12 -45.66 2.13
C GLY A 48 -39.54 -44.90 3.35
N SER A 49 -40.08 -45.17 4.54
CA SER A 49 -39.77 -44.56 5.85
C SER A 49 -38.33 -44.74 6.39
N GLY A 50 -37.93 -43.87 7.36
CA GLY A 50 -36.80 -44.08 8.30
C GLY A 50 -35.72 -42.99 8.20
N ALA A 51 -35.44 -42.10 9.17
CA ALA A 51 -35.54 -42.05 10.64
C ALA A 51 -34.27 -42.48 11.44
N THR A 52 -33.33 -41.52 11.54
CA THR A 52 -32.59 -41.08 12.75
C THR A 52 -31.55 -41.96 13.49
N THR A 53 -30.47 -41.27 13.92
CA THR A 53 -29.62 -41.46 15.14
C THR A 53 -28.63 -42.63 15.30
N SER A 54 -27.35 -42.24 15.43
CA SER A 54 -26.44 -42.49 16.58
C SER A 54 -25.63 -43.78 16.78
N SER A 55 -24.43 -43.54 17.33
CA SER A 55 -23.62 -44.33 18.28
C SER A 55 -22.82 -45.58 17.83
N SER A 56 -21.51 -45.46 18.05
CA SER A 56 -20.51 -46.43 18.55
C SER A 56 -20.91 -47.86 18.91
N SER A 57 -20.00 -48.81 18.66
CA SER A 57 -19.93 -50.11 19.36
C SER A 57 -18.47 -50.62 19.44
N GLU A 58 -18.15 -51.37 20.49
CA GLU A 58 -16.82 -51.92 20.81
C GLU A 58 -16.68 -53.43 20.51
N HIS A 59 -15.55 -54.01 20.95
CA HIS A 59 -15.24 -55.46 21.09
C HIS A 59 -14.83 -56.20 19.79
N THR A 60 -14.05 -57.31 19.84
CA THR A 60 -13.67 -58.18 20.99
C THR A 60 -12.22 -58.70 20.87
N THR A 61 -11.63 -59.15 21.98
CA THR A 61 -10.28 -59.75 22.08
C THR A 61 -10.28 -61.28 21.95
N THR A 62 -9.11 -61.88 21.66
CA THR A 62 -8.81 -63.32 21.84
C THR A 62 -7.28 -63.50 22.03
N GLU A 63 -6.85 -64.40 22.91
CA GLU A 63 -5.44 -64.64 23.25
C GLU A 63 -4.87 -65.92 22.60
N SER A 64 -3.54 -65.99 22.36
CA SER A 64 -2.63 -66.82 23.19
C SER A 64 -1.24 -67.08 22.55
N SER A 65 -0.19 -67.07 23.40
CA SER A 65 1.11 -67.77 23.27
C SER A 65 2.08 -67.40 22.12
N GLY A 66 3.29 -66.88 22.44
CA GLY A 66 4.28 -66.47 21.41
C GLY A 66 5.79 -66.39 21.76
N ILE A 67 6.21 -66.21 23.02
CA ILE A 67 7.63 -66.11 23.49
C ILE A 67 8.35 -64.77 23.15
N THR A 68 9.28 -64.39 24.06
CA THR A 68 10.19 -63.21 24.14
C THR A 68 10.89 -62.76 22.84
N GLU A 69 11.40 -61.53 22.69
CA GLU A 69 12.17 -60.72 23.67
C GLU A 69 12.27 -59.20 23.34
N THR A 70 12.77 -58.40 24.29
CA THR A 70 13.25 -56.99 24.17
C THR A 70 12.20 -55.87 23.91
N THR A 71 11.97 -55.04 24.93
CA THR A 71 11.23 -53.76 24.81
C THR A 71 12.21 -52.60 24.60
N ALA A 72 12.12 -51.93 23.45
CA ALA A 72 12.81 -50.66 23.16
C ALA A 72 12.00 -49.46 23.73
N PRO A 73 12.59 -48.25 23.88
CA PRO A 73 11.99 -47.20 24.72
C PRO A 73 10.74 -46.55 24.12
N SER A 74 9.93 -45.97 25.02
CA SER A 74 8.79 -45.12 24.67
C SER A 74 9.22 -43.94 23.81
N GLU A 75 8.31 -43.49 22.94
CA GLU A 75 8.50 -42.36 22.03
C GLU A 75 8.91 -41.10 22.80
N THR A 76 10.02 -40.50 22.39
CA THR A 76 10.44 -39.16 22.82
C THR A 76 9.63 -38.11 22.09
N ASN A 77 9.21 -37.04 22.78
CA ASN A 77 8.73 -35.83 22.13
C ASN A 77 9.82 -35.27 21.19
N THR A 78 9.73 -35.57 19.90
CA THR A 78 10.41 -34.81 18.84
C THR A 78 9.59 -33.57 18.56
N GLU A 79 10.06 -32.45 19.08
CA GLU A 79 9.56 -31.11 18.76
C GLU A 79 9.63 -30.90 17.24
N HIS A 80 8.47 -30.78 16.59
CA HIS A 80 8.36 -30.56 15.15
C HIS A 80 8.77 -29.13 14.82
N ALA A 81 9.81 -28.96 14.00
CA ALA A 81 10.35 -27.65 13.65
C ALA A 81 10.44 -27.49 12.13
N SER A 82 9.31 -27.17 11.52
CA SER A 82 9.25 -26.64 10.16
C SER A 82 9.62 -25.15 10.12
N TRP A 83 9.70 -24.57 8.92
CA TRP A 83 10.18 -23.20 8.73
C TRP A 83 9.03 -22.19 8.58
N THR A 84 8.22 -22.07 9.64
CA THR A 84 7.06 -21.16 9.67
C THR A 84 7.46 -19.69 9.60
N ASN A 85 6.67 -18.88 8.90
CA ASN A 85 6.86 -17.43 8.73
C ASN A 85 8.22 -17.05 8.12
N PRO A 86 8.56 -17.53 6.91
CA PRO A 86 9.77 -17.11 6.21
C PRO A 86 9.74 -15.60 5.93
N TRP A 87 10.87 -14.94 6.13
CA TRP A 87 11.08 -13.48 5.97
C TRP A 87 10.31 -12.58 6.95
N ASP A 88 9.61 -13.12 7.94
CA ASP A 88 8.97 -12.33 9.01
C ASP A 88 10.01 -11.61 9.87
N ALA A 89 10.16 -10.32 9.62
CA ALA A 89 11.02 -9.44 10.38
C ALA A 89 10.29 -8.77 11.55
N HIS A 90 8.95 -8.74 11.52
CA HIS A 90 8.16 -7.93 12.46
C HIS A 90 8.10 -8.58 13.84
N ASN A 91 7.89 -9.90 13.86
CA ASN A 91 7.80 -10.67 15.09
C ASN A 91 9.19 -11.05 15.64
N PRO A 92 9.34 -11.17 16.98
CA PRO A 92 10.58 -11.63 17.59
C PRO A 92 10.76 -13.16 17.44
N VAL A 93 12.00 -13.61 17.28
CA VAL A 93 12.35 -15.03 17.23
C VAL A 93 12.51 -15.60 18.63
N LYS A 94 12.08 -16.87 18.82
CA LYS A 94 12.20 -17.56 20.11
C LYS A 94 13.52 -18.32 20.22
N VAL A 95 14.31 -17.98 21.23
CA VAL A 95 15.57 -18.65 21.56
C VAL A 95 15.61 -18.91 23.06
N ASN A 96 15.69 -20.18 23.47
CA ASN A 96 15.71 -20.60 24.88
C ASN A 96 14.58 -19.98 25.72
N GLU A 97 13.33 -20.14 25.25
CA GLU A 97 12.09 -19.61 25.86
C GLU A 97 11.99 -18.07 25.96
N ARG A 98 12.88 -17.33 25.30
CA ARG A 98 12.85 -15.85 25.24
C ARG A 98 12.65 -15.33 23.82
N ASP A 99 11.96 -14.20 23.73
CA ASP A 99 11.70 -13.47 22.50
C ASP A 99 12.85 -12.48 22.20
N TYR A 100 13.41 -12.54 20.99
CA TYR A 100 14.49 -11.65 20.52
C TYR A 100 14.14 -11.01 19.17
N TYR A 101 14.27 -9.69 19.07
CA TYR A 101 14.21 -8.98 17.79
C TYR A 101 15.53 -9.08 17.05
N ILE A 102 15.48 -9.39 15.75
CA ILE A 102 16.61 -9.20 14.84
C ILE A 102 16.80 -7.68 14.64
N THR A 103 17.95 -7.15 15.05
CA THR A 103 18.24 -5.69 15.04
C THR A 103 19.32 -5.29 14.05
N SER A 104 20.19 -6.22 13.66
CA SER A 104 21.23 -6.01 12.64
C SER A 104 21.57 -7.35 11.96
N LEU A 105 21.97 -7.28 10.70
CA LEU A 105 22.42 -8.42 9.90
C LEU A 105 23.53 -8.03 8.91
N ARG A 106 24.31 -9.02 8.47
CA ARG A 106 25.27 -8.89 7.37
C ARG A 106 25.18 -10.10 6.44
N TYR A 107 25.05 -9.84 5.14
CA TYR A 107 25.13 -10.86 4.09
C TYR A 107 26.37 -10.68 3.21
N THR A 108 26.95 -11.79 2.78
CA THR A 108 27.67 -11.85 1.50
C THR A 108 26.67 -12.25 0.42
N LEU A 109 26.46 -11.40 -0.58
CA LEU A 109 25.75 -11.70 -1.82
C LEU A 109 26.76 -12.02 -2.93
N SER A 110 26.44 -12.97 -3.82
CA SER A 110 27.01 -13.08 -5.17
C SER A 110 25.91 -13.34 -6.21
N ILE A 111 25.90 -12.60 -7.32
CA ILE A 111 24.93 -12.72 -8.44
C ILE A 111 25.62 -12.90 -9.79
N SER A 112 24.94 -13.52 -10.76
CA SER A 112 25.36 -13.61 -12.16
C SER A 112 24.15 -13.79 -13.10
N TYR A 113 24.21 -13.15 -14.27
CA TYR A 113 23.16 -13.15 -15.30
C TYR A 113 23.65 -13.83 -16.59
N ASN A 114 22.83 -14.68 -17.21
CA ASN A 114 23.19 -15.40 -18.45
C ASN A 114 24.52 -16.19 -18.38
N ASN A 115 24.93 -16.62 -17.18
CA ASN A 115 26.27 -17.18 -16.87
C ASN A 115 27.45 -16.21 -17.13
N GLY A 116 27.19 -14.90 -17.06
CA GLY A 116 28.19 -13.84 -17.11
C GLY A 116 29.09 -13.76 -15.86
N PRO A 117 29.90 -12.69 -15.72
CA PRO A 117 30.77 -12.52 -14.56
C PRO A 117 29.94 -12.46 -13.27
N LYS A 118 30.42 -13.17 -12.24
CA LYS A 118 29.85 -13.05 -10.90
C LYS A 118 30.25 -11.70 -10.30
N GLN A 119 29.30 -11.01 -9.69
CA GLN A 119 29.52 -9.81 -8.87
C GLN A 119 29.13 -10.15 -7.44
N SER A 120 29.98 -9.81 -6.47
CA SER A 120 29.68 -10.00 -5.05
C SER A 120 29.61 -8.67 -4.29
N PHE A 121 28.77 -8.64 -3.26
CA PHE A 121 28.48 -7.47 -2.44
C PHE A 121 28.42 -7.88 -0.96
N GLU A 122 28.95 -7.05 -0.07
CA GLU A 122 28.62 -7.09 1.34
C GLU A 122 27.38 -6.21 1.55
N ILE A 123 26.33 -6.80 2.12
CA ILE A 123 25.10 -6.07 2.48
C ILE A 123 25.01 -6.04 4.00
N ARG A 124 24.86 -4.85 4.58
CA ARG A 124 24.58 -4.65 6.00
C ARG A 124 23.22 -4.00 6.14
N LYS A 125 22.48 -4.36 7.20
CA LYS A 125 21.28 -3.65 7.62
C LYS A 125 21.22 -3.55 9.14
N GLU A 126 20.68 -2.45 9.64
CA GLU A 126 20.37 -2.20 11.05
C GLU A 126 19.00 -1.53 11.16
N ARG A 127 18.24 -1.79 12.24
CA ARG A 127 16.98 -1.06 12.51
C ARG A 127 16.82 -0.67 13.97
N GLY A 128 16.18 0.48 14.20
CA GLY A 128 15.85 0.96 15.54
C GLY A 128 15.45 2.43 15.57
N TYR A 129 15.27 2.97 16.77
CA TYR A 129 14.79 4.34 16.95
C TYR A 129 15.89 5.37 16.67
N ALA A 130 15.64 6.34 15.79
CA ALA A 130 16.57 7.42 15.47
C ALA A 130 15.97 8.79 15.81
N GLN A 131 16.81 9.83 15.75
CA GLN A 131 16.40 11.23 15.70
C GLN A 131 16.80 11.82 14.35
N ILE A 132 15.92 12.59 13.73
CA ILE A 132 16.13 13.22 12.41
C ILE A 132 15.56 14.64 12.37
N HIS A 133 16.25 15.56 11.70
CA HIS A 133 15.67 16.84 11.29
C HIS A 133 14.79 16.64 10.06
N VAL A 134 13.54 17.07 10.15
CA VAL A 134 12.57 17.02 9.06
C VAL A 134 12.42 18.40 8.46
N TYR A 135 12.46 18.47 7.13
CA TYR A 135 12.41 19.73 6.40
C TYR A 135 11.17 19.80 5.51
N ALA A 136 10.70 21.03 5.25
CA ALA A 136 9.67 21.33 4.27
C ALA A 136 10.22 22.16 3.11
N ASP A 137 9.60 22.03 1.93
CA ASP A 137 9.75 22.99 0.85
C ASP A 137 8.84 24.20 1.10
N ASN A 138 9.46 25.37 1.24
CA ASN A 138 8.77 26.65 1.31
C ASN A 138 9.16 27.48 0.09
N ASN A 139 8.44 27.30 -1.01
CA ASN A 139 8.61 28.03 -2.28
C ASN A 139 10.06 27.93 -2.84
N GLY A 140 10.63 26.72 -2.84
CA GLY A 140 12.01 26.44 -3.25
C GLY A 140 13.06 26.70 -2.17
N GLN A 141 12.66 26.94 -0.92
CA GLN A 141 13.57 27.15 0.22
C GLN A 141 13.38 26.07 1.29
N LYS A 142 14.50 25.63 1.89
CA LYS A 142 14.53 24.63 2.96
C LYS A 142 14.06 25.25 4.29
N GLU A 143 12.91 24.84 4.78
CA GLU A 143 12.43 25.16 6.13
C GLU A 143 12.74 23.97 7.07
N ASP A 144 13.47 24.20 8.18
CA ASP A 144 13.69 23.18 9.22
C ASP A 144 12.49 23.16 10.19
N LEU A 145 11.82 22.02 10.29
CA LEU A 145 10.69 21.81 11.19
C LEU A 145 11.13 21.28 12.57
N GLY A 146 12.43 21.01 12.75
CA GLY A 146 13.04 20.52 13.98
C GLY A 146 13.28 19.01 13.99
N THR A 147 13.75 18.53 15.15
CA THR A 147 14.16 17.14 15.37
C THR A 147 12.98 16.27 15.84
N PHE A 148 12.75 15.14 15.16
CA PHE A 148 11.72 14.17 15.50
C PHE A 148 12.31 12.81 15.83
N GLN A 149 11.74 12.11 16.82
CA GLN A 149 12.03 10.71 17.09
C GLN A 149 11.18 9.83 16.18
N VAL A 150 11.82 8.88 15.50
CA VAL A 150 11.24 8.02 14.45
C VAL A 150 11.80 6.61 14.57
N PHE A 151 11.21 5.65 13.85
CA PHE A 151 11.85 4.37 13.58
C PHE A 151 12.68 4.47 12.29
N ALA A 152 13.83 3.81 12.23
CA ALA A 152 14.77 3.93 11.14
C ALA A 152 15.31 2.56 10.70
N TYR A 153 15.46 2.41 9.38
CA TYR A 153 16.13 1.32 8.70
C TYR A 153 17.38 1.88 8.04
N HIS A 154 18.55 1.45 8.50
CA HIS A 154 19.85 1.76 7.91
C HIS A 154 20.31 0.57 7.07
N GLY A 155 20.90 0.82 5.91
CA GLY A 155 21.52 -0.23 5.13
C GLY A 155 22.66 0.25 4.25
N LYS A 156 23.53 -0.70 3.88
CA LYS A 156 24.75 -0.45 3.13
C LYS A 156 25.00 -1.61 2.17
N ILE A 157 25.21 -1.32 0.89
CA ILE A 157 25.54 -2.29 -0.16
C ILE A 157 26.91 -1.92 -0.74
N ALA A 158 27.94 -2.67 -0.35
CA ALA A 158 29.32 -2.42 -0.73
C ALA A 158 29.80 -3.50 -1.73
N PRO A 159 30.23 -3.15 -2.95
CA PRO A 159 30.77 -4.12 -3.90
C PRO A 159 32.11 -4.68 -3.41
N LEU A 160 32.25 -6.01 -3.43
CA LEU A 160 33.45 -6.73 -3.00
C LEU A 160 34.43 -6.95 -4.16
N ASP A 161 33.90 -7.37 -5.32
CA ASP A 161 34.71 -7.80 -6.47
C ASP A 161 34.85 -6.72 -7.56
N ASN A 162 34.11 -5.62 -7.48
CA ASN A 162 34.04 -4.60 -8.53
C ASN A 162 34.31 -3.17 -8.01
N THR A 163 35.52 -2.67 -8.24
CA THR A 163 35.93 -1.31 -7.83
C THR A 163 35.47 -0.21 -8.78
N SER A 164 34.61 -0.49 -9.77
CA SER A 164 34.00 0.54 -10.63
C SER A 164 32.59 0.94 -10.20
N LEU A 165 32.04 0.28 -9.18
CA LEU A 165 30.77 0.63 -8.56
C LEU A 165 31.07 1.32 -7.22
N TYR A 166 30.27 2.30 -6.86
CA TYR A 166 30.35 2.91 -5.54
C TYR A 166 29.73 2.01 -4.46
N THR A 167 30.00 2.34 -3.20
CA THR A 167 29.22 1.81 -2.08
C THR A 167 27.98 2.67 -1.90
N LEU A 168 26.83 2.01 -1.94
CA LEU A 168 25.54 2.61 -1.64
C LEU A 168 25.28 2.53 -0.14
N GLU A 169 24.84 3.62 0.47
CA GLU A 169 24.40 3.67 1.86
C GLU A 169 23.10 4.46 1.96
N TYR A 170 22.16 3.98 2.77
CA TYR A 170 20.82 4.55 2.86
C TYR A 170 20.26 4.50 4.27
N TRP A 171 19.40 5.46 4.57
CA TRP A 171 18.50 5.49 5.72
C TRP A 171 17.08 5.72 5.23
N ILE A 172 16.13 4.93 5.73
CA ILE A 172 14.69 5.13 5.53
C ILE A 172 14.07 5.31 6.91
N PHE A 173 13.37 6.42 7.10
CA PHE A 173 12.79 6.82 8.38
C PHE A 173 11.26 6.75 8.28
N VAL A 174 10.63 5.98 9.15
CA VAL A 174 9.17 5.86 9.26
C VAL A 174 8.69 6.31 10.63
N LYS A 175 7.47 6.84 10.70
CA LYS A 175 6.87 7.37 11.93
C LYS A 175 6.92 6.37 13.09
N GLU A 176 6.62 5.12 12.78
CA GLU A 176 6.52 3.98 13.68
C GLU A 176 6.78 2.69 12.89
N GLN A 177 7.23 1.64 13.58
CA GLN A 177 7.47 0.33 12.98
C GLN A 177 6.14 -0.31 12.54
N THR A 178 6.10 -0.90 11.35
CA THR A 178 4.97 -1.69 10.82
C THR A 178 5.47 -2.93 10.11
N GLU A 179 4.60 -3.94 9.99
CA GLU A 179 4.86 -5.17 9.21
C GLU A 179 5.25 -4.87 7.75
N GLU A 180 4.59 -3.88 7.12
CA GLU A 180 4.90 -3.39 5.77
C GLU A 180 6.30 -2.77 5.65
N ALA A 181 6.71 -1.95 6.63
CA ALA A 181 8.04 -1.35 6.66
C ALA A 181 9.13 -2.37 7.01
N ASP A 182 8.78 -3.45 7.71
CA ASP A 182 9.65 -4.57 8.04
C ASP A 182 9.79 -5.61 6.92
N LEU A 183 8.87 -5.63 5.93
CA LEU A 183 8.71 -6.68 4.91
C LEU A 183 10.00 -7.08 4.17
N TYR A 184 10.87 -6.13 3.83
CA TYR A 184 12.14 -6.42 3.17
C TYR A 184 13.37 -6.25 4.08
N PHE A 185 13.21 -6.02 5.38
CA PHE A 185 14.35 -5.84 6.30
C PHE A 185 15.25 -7.07 6.35
N LEU A 186 14.66 -8.26 6.43
CA LEU A 186 15.40 -9.51 6.38
C LEU A 186 15.88 -9.89 4.98
N ALA A 187 15.37 -9.23 3.94
CA ALA A 187 15.76 -9.52 2.57
C ALA A 187 17.08 -8.80 2.21
N PRO A 188 18.01 -9.46 1.49
CA PRO A 188 19.28 -8.89 1.00
C PRO A 188 19.10 -7.93 -0.20
N VAL A 189 18.13 -7.01 -0.11
CA VAL A 189 17.79 -5.93 -1.05
C VAL A 189 17.76 -4.58 -0.34
N LEU A 190 17.50 -3.50 -1.09
CA LEU A 190 17.02 -2.25 -0.49
C LEU A 190 15.64 -2.44 0.14
N ASP A 191 15.40 -1.75 1.26
CA ASP A 191 14.13 -1.78 2.00
C ASP A 191 13.02 -0.94 1.33
N PHE A 192 12.79 -1.17 0.04
CA PHE A 192 11.91 -0.29 -0.74
C PHE A 192 10.44 -0.34 -0.30
N SER A 193 9.94 -1.39 0.36
CA SER A 193 8.57 -1.37 0.94
C SER A 193 8.42 -0.28 2.00
N ALA A 194 9.44 -0.10 2.85
CA ALA A 194 9.47 0.99 3.82
C ALA A 194 9.34 2.36 3.13
N MET A 195 9.90 2.56 1.92
CA MET A 195 9.75 3.80 1.12
C MET A 195 8.36 4.01 0.50
N TYR A 196 7.47 3.02 0.49
CA TYR A 196 6.09 3.16 -0.02
C TYR A 196 5.01 3.18 1.07
N SER A 197 5.36 2.79 2.30
CA SER A 197 4.45 2.52 3.45
C SER A 197 3.49 3.63 3.93
N GLY A 198 3.42 4.77 3.24
CA GLY A 198 2.61 5.95 3.62
C GLY A 198 2.99 6.60 4.97
N LYS A 199 3.90 6.00 5.75
CA LYS A 199 4.36 6.48 7.07
C LYS A 199 5.80 7.02 7.01
N VAL A 200 6.32 7.22 5.81
CA VAL A 200 7.72 7.61 5.58
C VAL A 200 7.89 9.09 5.90
N VAL A 201 8.75 9.36 6.88
CA VAL A 201 9.07 10.70 7.36
C VAL A 201 10.25 11.27 6.58
N ALA A 202 11.24 10.44 6.23
CA ALA A 202 12.39 10.84 5.43
C ALA A 202 13.14 9.66 4.79
N VAL A 203 13.98 9.98 3.81
CA VAL A 203 14.92 9.08 3.14
C VAL A 203 16.24 9.86 2.92
N ASP A 204 17.38 9.27 3.24
CA ASP A 204 18.72 9.80 2.89
C ASP A 204 19.51 8.67 2.22
N ILE A 205 20.07 8.91 1.03
CA ILE A 205 20.79 7.93 0.22
C ILE A 205 22.07 8.58 -0.31
N VAL A 206 23.22 7.91 -0.14
CA VAL A 206 24.50 8.29 -0.76
C VAL A 206 25.04 7.14 -1.60
N ASN A 207 25.43 7.46 -2.83
CA ASN A 207 26.09 6.57 -3.77
C ASN A 207 27.29 7.30 -4.40
N GLY A 208 28.47 7.13 -3.80
CA GLY A 208 29.69 7.80 -4.26
C GLY A 208 29.59 9.33 -4.14
N PRO A 209 29.64 10.10 -5.27
CA PRO A 209 29.48 11.55 -5.26
C PRO A 209 28.02 12.00 -5.11
N TYR A 210 27.05 11.13 -5.37
CA TYR A 210 25.64 11.48 -5.38
C TYR A 210 25.03 11.32 -3.99
N ARG A 211 24.24 12.32 -3.59
CA ARG A 211 23.33 12.24 -2.44
C ARG A 211 21.92 12.55 -2.91
N TYR A 212 20.96 11.81 -2.40
CA TYR A 212 19.54 12.12 -2.45
C TYR A 212 18.99 12.17 -1.02
N PHE A 213 18.38 13.28 -0.63
CA PHE A 213 17.65 13.40 0.62
C PHE A 213 16.21 13.85 0.33
N TRP A 214 15.26 13.30 1.08
CA TRP A 214 13.85 13.65 0.99
C TRP A 214 13.20 13.58 2.37
N SER A 215 12.28 14.49 2.67
CA SER A 215 11.47 14.42 3.88
C SER A 215 10.02 14.81 3.63
N ASN A 216 9.11 14.07 4.25
CA ASN A 216 7.65 14.21 4.18
C ASN A 216 7.11 14.59 5.57
N PRO A 217 6.86 15.89 5.83
CA PRO A 217 6.24 16.36 7.07
C PRO A 217 4.84 15.78 7.33
N ALA A 218 4.12 15.38 6.28
CA ALA A 218 2.73 14.95 6.38
C ALA A 218 2.57 13.58 7.07
N ALA A 219 3.58 12.70 7.01
CA ALA A 219 3.62 11.47 7.82
C ALA A 219 3.59 11.77 9.33
N LEU A 220 4.13 12.92 9.75
CA LEU A 220 4.07 13.41 11.14
C LEU A 220 2.77 14.16 11.47
N GLY A 221 1.88 14.36 10.50
CA GLY A 221 0.62 15.10 10.64
C GLY A 221 0.68 16.58 10.26
N MET A 222 1.83 17.06 9.75
CA MET A 222 2.00 18.43 9.24
C MET A 222 1.62 18.47 7.76
N TYR A 223 0.33 18.31 7.46
CA TYR A 223 -0.17 18.17 6.08
C TYR A 223 0.07 19.43 5.23
N ASP A 224 0.00 20.61 5.84
CA ASP A 224 0.25 21.93 5.24
C ASP A 224 1.72 22.20 4.87
N LYS A 225 2.62 21.29 5.25
CA LYS A 225 4.06 21.39 4.99
C LYS A 225 4.46 20.47 3.84
N MET A 226 4.77 21.09 2.70
CA MET A 226 5.21 20.41 1.48
C MET A 226 6.47 19.58 1.72
N PRO A 227 6.61 18.40 1.08
CA PRO A 227 7.82 17.60 1.19
C PRO A 227 9.03 18.34 0.63
N TYR A 228 10.20 18.09 1.21
CA TYR A 228 11.47 18.68 0.79
C TYR A 228 12.35 17.64 0.09
N GLN A 229 13.17 18.05 -0.89
CA GLN A 229 14.22 17.19 -1.44
C GLN A 229 15.53 17.93 -1.79
N GLU A 230 16.65 17.19 -1.70
CA GLU A 230 17.98 17.57 -2.18
C GLU A 230 18.52 16.45 -3.10
N GLY A 231 19.10 16.82 -4.25
CA GLY A 231 19.69 15.87 -5.20
C GLY A 231 18.67 15.16 -6.10
N ASP A 232 19.12 14.09 -6.76
CA ASP A 232 18.34 13.30 -7.71
C ASP A 232 18.38 11.82 -7.34
N LEU A 233 17.21 11.18 -7.28
CA LEU A 233 17.05 9.78 -6.88
C LEU A 233 17.58 8.79 -7.93
N SER A 234 17.52 9.13 -9.22
CA SER A 234 18.08 8.29 -10.29
C SER A 234 19.60 8.33 -10.32
N ASP A 235 20.23 9.46 -9.97
CA ASP A 235 21.68 9.54 -9.78
C ASP A 235 22.11 8.80 -8.50
N ALA A 236 21.37 8.96 -7.40
CA ALA A 236 21.67 8.24 -6.14
C ALA A 236 21.48 6.71 -6.22
N LEU A 237 20.74 6.20 -7.21
CA LEU A 237 20.54 4.77 -7.45
C LEU A 237 21.29 4.26 -8.71
N SER A 238 22.16 5.07 -9.33
CA SER A 238 22.76 4.81 -10.67
C SER A 238 23.49 3.47 -10.82
N ASP A 239 24.10 2.99 -9.74
CA ASP A 239 25.01 1.84 -9.74
C ASP A 239 24.29 0.52 -9.42
N ILE A 240 22.99 0.58 -9.14
CA ILE A 240 22.16 -0.59 -8.85
C ILE A 240 21.67 -1.20 -10.17
N ASP A 241 22.17 -2.39 -10.49
CA ASP A 241 21.63 -3.19 -11.61
C ASP A 241 20.17 -3.58 -11.31
N PRO A 242 19.17 -3.13 -12.11
CA PRO A 242 17.76 -3.49 -11.90
C PRO A 242 17.53 -5.01 -11.96
N THR A 243 18.39 -5.75 -12.68
CA THR A 243 18.33 -7.21 -12.78
C THR A 243 18.59 -7.89 -11.43
N MET A 244 19.25 -7.22 -10.49
CA MET A 244 19.45 -7.70 -9.12
C MET A 244 18.12 -7.80 -8.38
N TYR A 245 17.27 -6.77 -8.53
CA TYR A 245 15.94 -6.75 -7.93
C TYR A 245 15.06 -7.88 -8.48
N SER A 246 15.08 -8.12 -9.80
CA SER A 246 14.29 -9.19 -10.43
C SER A 246 14.66 -10.58 -9.93
N VAL A 247 15.96 -10.89 -9.79
CA VAL A 247 16.38 -12.17 -9.20
C VAL A 247 15.99 -12.27 -7.73
N TRP A 248 16.05 -11.18 -6.98
CA TRP A 248 15.64 -11.17 -5.58
C TRP A 248 14.15 -11.38 -5.36
N MET A 249 13.28 -10.77 -6.16
CA MET A 249 11.84 -11.05 -6.10
C MET A 249 11.55 -12.52 -6.45
N GLY A 250 12.32 -13.12 -7.37
CA GLY A 250 12.26 -14.55 -7.68
C GLY A 250 12.80 -15.48 -6.57
N VAL A 251 13.66 -14.98 -5.68
CA VAL A 251 14.09 -15.66 -4.44
C VAL A 251 13.00 -15.55 -3.37
N ILE A 252 12.58 -14.33 -3.02
CA ILE A 252 11.68 -14.05 -1.89
C ILE A 252 10.28 -14.59 -2.17
N GLY A 253 9.68 -14.23 -3.32
CA GLY A 253 8.35 -14.68 -3.73
C GLY A 253 8.29 -16.12 -4.26
N SER A 254 9.26 -16.97 -3.90
CA SER A 254 9.31 -18.35 -4.39
C SER A 254 8.45 -19.28 -3.54
N SER A 255 7.61 -20.09 -4.20
CA SER A 255 6.92 -21.23 -3.57
C SER A 255 7.86 -22.34 -3.06
N LEU A 256 9.19 -22.14 -3.12
CA LEU A 256 10.17 -23.03 -2.49
C LEU A 256 10.11 -22.96 -0.96
N TRP A 257 9.66 -21.84 -0.39
CA TRP A 257 9.59 -21.66 1.07
C TRP A 257 8.38 -22.35 1.70
N THR A 258 7.20 -22.24 1.07
CA THR A 258 5.96 -22.86 1.56
C THR A 258 6.07 -24.39 1.61
N GLY A 259 6.85 -25.00 0.71
CA GLY A 259 7.18 -26.43 0.76
C GLY A 259 8.06 -26.86 1.95
N LEU A 260 8.56 -25.91 2.75
CA LEU A 260 9.35 -26.16 3.98
C LEU A 260 8.57 -25.84 5.26
N GLU A 261 7.38 -25.25 5.15
CA GLU A 261 6.45 -25.04 6.26
C GLU A 261 5.72 -26.35 6.64
N GLU A 262 5.53 -27.26 5.68
CA GLU A 262 4.89 -28.57 5.88
C GLU A 262 5.85 -29.68 6.37
N HIS A 263 7.15 -29.42 6.50
CA HIS A 263 8.16 -30.46 6.69
C HIS A 263 9.08 -30.19 7.89
N ASP A 264 9.28 -31.19 8.75
CA ASP A 264 10.19 -31.10 9.89
C ASP A 264 11.65 -31.01 9.42
N LEU A 265 12.26 -29.84 9.54
CA LEU A 265 13.66 -29.64 9.15
C LEU A 265 14.64 -30.37 10.07
N LEU A 266 14.21 -30.88 11.23
CA LEU A 266 15.07 -31.62 12.16
C LEU A 266 15.07 -33.14 11.92
N THR A 267 14.28 -33.63 10.96
CA THR A 267 14.22 -35.03 10.53
C THR A 267 14.71 -35.17 9.07
N PRO A 268 15.54 -36.18 8.72
CA PRO A 268 15.95 -36.40 7.33
C PRO A 268 14.77 -36.85 6.46
N GLY A 269 14.59 -36.22 5.28
CA GLY A 269 13.46 -36.49 4.40
C GLY A 269 13.74 -36.18 2.94
N GLN A 270 12.96 -36.80 2.04
CA GLN A 270 12.94 -36.49 0.61
C GLN A 270 11.50 -36.53 0.11
N TYR A 271 11.12 -35.52 -0.67
CA TYR A 271 9.74 -35.23 -1.06
C TYR A 271 9.72 -34.90 -2.55
N ASP A 272 9.06 -35.74 -3.35
CA ASP A 272 9.00 -35.66 -4.81
C ASP A 272 7.55 -35.64 -5.28
N TRP A 273 7.18 -34.66 -6.11
CA TRP A 273 5.84 -34.55 -6.67
C TRP A 273 5.85 -33.95 -8.08
N SER A 274 4.94 -34.41 -8.94
CA SER A 274 4.78 -33.91 -10.31
C SER A 274 3.34 -34.10 -10.78
N GLY A 275 2.71 -33.02 -11.25
CA GLY A 275 1.30 -33.02 -11.66
C GLY A 275 0.86 -31.67 -12.24
N MET A 276 -0.09 -31.70 -13.18
CA MET A 276 -0.72 -30.50 -13.79
C MET A 276 0.24 -29.45 -14.39
N GLY A 277 1.49 -29.82 -14.70
CA GLY A 277 2.51 -28.90 -15.21
C GLY A 277 3.30 -28.16 -14.12
N VAL A 278 3.08 -28.50 -12.84
CA VAL A 278 3.95 -28.21 -11.70
C VAL A 278 4.78 -29.47 -11.37
N SER A 279 6.01 -29.30 -10.89
CA SER A 279 6.77 -30.37 -10.23
C SER A 279 7.73 -29.78 -9.20
N TYR A 280 7.89 -30.46 -8.06
CA TYR A 280 8.87 -30.11 -7.04
C TYR A 280 9.63 -31.34 -6.51
N HIS A 281 10.84 -31.07 -6.04
CA HIS A 281 11.70 -31.99 -5.30
C HIS A 281 12.31 -31.22 -4.12
N TYR A 282 12.22 -31.77 -2.92
CA TYR A 282 12.96 -31.32 -1.73
C TYR A 282 13.71 -32.50 -1.11
N LYS A 283 14.90 -32.23 -0.58
CA LYS A 283 15.67 -33.18 0.22
C LYS A 283 16.27 -32.45 1.42
N ILE A 284 15.87 -32.87 2.61
CA ILE A 284 16.23 -32.27 3.90
C ILE A 284 17.24 -33.17 4.60
N THR A 285 18.38 -32.61 4.98
CA THR A 285 19.47 -33.28 5.71
C THR A 285 19.83 -32.45 6.95
N PRO A 286 19.29 -32.77 8.14
CA PRO A 286 19.65 -32.11 9.40
C PRO A 286 21.16 -32.24 9.65
N ASN A 287 21.89 -31.12 9.71
CA ASN A 287 23.36 -31.13 9.68
C ASN A 287 24.00 -29.97 10.46
N GLY A 288 24.22 -30.22 11.74
CA GLY A 288 25.02 -29.37 12.62
C GLY A 288 24.29 -28.16 13.19
N GLU A 289 25.08 -27.17 13.60
CA GLU A 289 24.62 -25.94 14.26
C GLU A 289 25.42 -24.75 13.72
N VAL A 290 24.85 -23.55 13.84
CA VAL A 290 25.52 -22.27 13.60
C VAL A 290 25.32 -21.35 14.80
N THR A 291 26.25 -20.44 15.06
CA THR A 291 26.17 -19.51 16.19
C THR A 291 26.16 -18.07 15.71
N PHE A 292 25.19 -17.29 16.20
CA PHE A 292 25.06 -15.85 15.96
C PHE A 292 24.75 -15.17 17.30
N ASP A 293 25.40 -14.04 17.61
CA ASP A 293 25.16 -13.25 18.83
C ASP A 293 25.17 -14.12 20.12
N ASP A 294 26.20 -14.97 20.23
CA ASP A 294 26.42 -15.99 21.28
C ASP A 294 25.28 -17.02 21.48
N LYS A 295 24.35 -17.13 20.52
CA LYS A 295 23.22 -18.08 20.50
C LYS A 295 23.42 -19.12 19.41
N SER A 296 23.23 -20.40 19.73
CA SER A 296 23.37 -21.50 18.76
C SER A 296 22.02 -21.96 18.21
N PHE A 297 22.00 -22.23 16.91
CA PHE A 297 20.84 -22.62 16.13
C PHE A 297 21.12 -23.94 15.41
N ARG A 298 20.26 -24.95 15.60
CA ARG A 298 20.30 -26.19 14.80
C ARG A 298 19.92 -25.88 13.35
N VAL A 299 20.59 -26.51 12.39
CA VAL A 299 20.36 -26.26 10.97
C VAL A 299 20.18 -27.54 10.14
N ALA A 300 19.48 -27.40 9.03
CA ALA A 300 19.38 -28.41 7.98
C ALA A 300 20.01 -27.91 6.69
N ASP A 301 20.72 -28.80 5.99
CA ASP A 301 21.02 -28.61 4.58
C ASP A 301 19.82 -29.08 3.76
N VAL A 302 19.29 -28.19 2.92
CA VAL A 302 18.12 -28.42 2.09
C VAL A 302 18.52 -28.29 0.62
N GLU A 303 18.23 -29.30 -0.19
CA GLU A 303 18.35 -29.26 -1.65
C GLU A 303 16.94 -29.16 -2.25
N TRP A 304 16.74 -28.35 -3.29
CA TRP A 304 15.43 -28.18 -3.94
C TRP A 304 15.50 -28.10 -5.47
N SER A 305 14.43 -28.48 -6.13
CA SER A 305 14.10 -28.01 -7.47
C SER A 305 12.60 -27.87 -7.68
N TYR A 306 12.20 -26.93 -8.54
CA TYR A 306 10.82 -26.58 -8.85
C TYR A 306 10.69 -26.26 -10.35
N SER A 307 9.53 -26.58 -10.92
CA SER A 307 9.14 -26.19 -12.28
C SER A 307 7.64 -25.94 -12.36
N PHE A 308 7.23 -24.86 -13.02
CA PHE A 308 5.83 -24.48 -13.25
C PHE A 308 5.71 -23.53 -14.43
N MET A 309 4.83 -23.84 -15.40
CA MET A 309 4.48 -22.93 -16.52
C MET A 309 5.68 -22.36 -17.31
N GLY A 310 6.78 -23.11 -17.38
CA GLY A 310 8.02 -22.70 -18.05
C GLY A 310 8.99 -21.89 -17.17
N VAL A 311 8.62 -21.56 -15.93
CA VAL A 311 9.55 -21.17 -14.87
C VAL A 311 10.17 -22.41 -14.25
N SER A 312 11.46 -22.33 -13.95
CA SER A 312 12.22 -23.36 -13.25
C SER A 312 13.19 -22.72 -12.27
N ALA A 313 13.36 -23.37 -11.12
CA ALA A 313 14.32 -23.00 -10.10
C ALA A 313 14.96 -24.26 -9.50
N SER A 314 16.23 -24.19 -9.14
CA SER A 314 16.91 -25.28 -8.42
C SER A 314 18.07 -24.75 -7.60
N GLY A 315 18.40 -25.42 -6.51
CA GLY A 315 19.40 -24.93 -5.58
C GLY A 315 19.58 -25.76 -4.33
N LYS A 316 20.30 -25.18 -3.38
CA LYS A 316 20.56 -25.73 -2.06
C LYS A 316 20.75 -24.59 -1.05
N GLY A 317 20.51 -24.85 0.22
CA GLY A 317 20.66 -23.87 1.28
C GLY A 317 20.87 -24.52 2.63
N LYS A 318 21.19 -23.69 3.62
CA LYS A 318 21.31 -24.05 5.03
C LYS A 318 20.29 -23.23 5.80
N ILE A 319 19.33 -23.89 6.45
CA ILE A 319 18.17 -23.23 7.08
C ILE A 319 18.17 -23.56 8.57
N ALA A 320 17.94 -22.54 9.40
CA ALA A 320 17.73 -22.67 10.84
C ALA A 320 16.22 -22.53 11.12
N PRO A 321 15.52 -23.54 11.65
CA PRO A 321 14.05 -23.46 11.81
C PRO A 321 13.60 -22.31 12.72
N ALA A 322 14.42 -21.96 13.71
CA ALA A 322 14.17 -20.87 14.66
C ALA A 322 14.63 -19.47 14.17
N LEU A 323 14.96 -19.31 12.88
CA LEU A 323 15.26 -18.01 12.26
C LEU A 323 14.42 -17.84 10.99
N PRO A 324 13.74 -16.69 10.77
CA PRO A 324 12.95 -16.40 9.56
C PRO A 324 13.82 -16.18 8.30
N ILE A 325 15.13 -16.45 8.35
CA ILE A 325 16.09 -16.24 7.26
C ILE A 325 16.94 -17.49 6.99
N PRO A 326 17.20 -17.83 5.72
CA PRO A 326 18.22 -18.83 5.39
C PRO A 326 19.61 -18.36 5.82
N VAL A 327 20.39 -19.28 6.37
CA VAL A 327 21.79 -19.03 6.77
C VAL A 327 22.72 -19.06 5.56
N GLU A 328 22.47 -19.98 4.62
CA GLU A 328 23.05 -19.97 3.27
C GLU A 328 22.00 -20.32 2.23
N PHE A 329 22.16 -19.80 1.02
CA PHE A 329 21.32 -20.07 -0.13
C PHE A 329 22.16 -20.01 -1.40
N GLU A 330 22.06 -20.98 -2.30
CA GLU A 330 22.62 -20.95 -3.65
C GLU A 330 21.60 -21.54 -4.64
N GLY A 331 21.20 -20.79 -5.66
CA GLY A 331 20.20 -21.23 -6.62
C GLY A 331 20.34 -20.63 -8.02
N THR A 332 19.81 -21.37 -8.99
CA THR A 332 19.59 -20.93 -10.39
C THR A 332 18.10 -20.78 -10.68
N PHE A 333 17.76 -19.75 -11.44
CA PHE A 333 16.39 -19.37 -11.80
C PHE A 333 16.31 -19.08 -13.30
N GLY A 334 15.19 -19.43 -13.94
CA GLY A 334 14.89 -18.99 -15.31
C GLY A 334 13.48 -19.37 -15.76
N GLY A 335 12.87 -18.52 -16.57
CA GLY A 335 11.53 -18.72 -17.13
C GLY A 335 10.96 -17.47 -17.79
N PRO A 336 9.73 -17.52 -18.31
CA PRO A 336 9.11 -16.37 -18.99
C PRO A 336 8.87 -15.15 -18.06
N ALA A 337 8.74 -15.36 -16.75
CA ALA A 337 8.63 -14.30 -15.75
C ALA A 337 10.00 -13.78 -15.25
N VAL A 338 11.11 -14.39 -15.66
CA VAL A 338 12.47 -14.01 -15.30
C VAL A 338 13.26 -13.91 -16.60
N GLU A 339 13.12 -12.77 -17.30
CA GLU A 339 13.61 -12.53 -18.67
C GLU A 339 15.08 -12.94 -18.91
N ILE A 340 15.88 -12.93 -17.84
CA ILE A 340 17.31 -13.21 -17.83
C ILE A 340 17.57 -14.35 -16.83
N PRO A 341 17.92 -15.57 -17.29
CA PRO A 341 18.33 -16.66 -16.41
C PRO A 341 19.47 -16.23 -15.45
N GLY A 342 19.21 -16.38 -14.16
CA GLY A 342 20.06 -15.86 -13.08
C GLY A 342 20.60 -16.97 -12.18
N TRP A 343 21.79 -16.74 -11.63
CA TRP A 343 22.32 -17.46 -10.47
C TRP A 343 22.50 -16.46 -9.32
N ALA A 344 22.05 -16.83 -8.13
CA ALA A 344 22.28 -16.07 -6.91
C ALA A 344 22.78 -17.00 -5.80
N ARG A 345 23.70 -16.48 -4.99
CA ARG A 345 24.08 -17.04 -3.69
C ARG A 345 24.03 -15.93 -2.65
N PHE A 346 23.52 -16.24 -1.46
CA PHE A 346 23.82 -15.45 -0.28
C PHE A 346 24.21 -16.30 0.91
N LYS A 347 24.90 -15.66 1.84
CA LYS A 347 25.33 -16.24 3.11
C LYS A 347 25.21 -15.20 4.20
N LEU A 348 24.57 -15.57 5.31
CA LEU A 348 24.51 -14.79 6.54
C LEU A 348 25.89 -14.85 7.22
N GLU A 349 26.52 -13.69 7.37
CA GLU A 349 27.85 -13.50 7.96
C GLU A 349 27.79 -12.88 9.37
N ASP A 350 26.65 -12.31 9.75
CA ASP A 350 26.36 -11.76 11.08
C ASP A 350 24.85 -11.63 11.28
N LEU A 351 24.42 -11.75 12.53
CA LEU A 351 23.03 -11.54 12.94
C LEU A 351 23.01 -11.14 14.42
N LYS A 352 22.37 -10.02 14.76
CA LYS A 352 22.30 -9.47 16.12
C LYS A 352 20.89 -9.55 16.68
N LEU A 353 20.76 -10.10 17.89
CA LEU A 353 19.49 -10.44 18.52
C LEU A 353 19.34 -9.68 19.85
N SER A 354 18.20 -9.03 20.08
CA SER A 354 18.00 -8.18 21.26
C SER A 354 16.62 -8.36 21.88
N GLU A 355 16.54 -8.40 23.21
CA GLU A 355 15.27 -8.50 23.97
C GLU A 355 14.43 -7.20 23.84
N SER A 356 15.01 -6.12 23.28
CA SER A 356 14.31 -4.90 22.87
C SER A 356 15.01 -4.21 21.70
N ILE A 357 14.26 -3.47 20.88
CA ILE A 357 14.84 -2.67 19.79
C ILE A 357 15.47 -1.40 20.38
N GLY A 358 16.74 -1.16 20.04
CA GLY A 358 17.55 -0.06 20.56
C GLY A 358 17.41 1.24 19.74
N SER A 359 18.30 2.18 20.02
CA SER A 359 18.45 3.41 19.24
C SER A 359 19.62 3.33 18.26
N LEU A 360 19.45 3.95 17.08
CA LEU A 360 20.50 4.16 16.09
C LEU A 360 20.98 5.62 16.14
N SER A 361 22.24 5.87 15.78
CA SER A 361 22.81 7.22 15.67
C SER A 361 22.88 7.63 14.21
N TYR A 362 22.28 8.76 13.88
CA TYR A 362 22.26 9.34 12.54
C TYR A 362 22.73 10.80 12.61
N GLU A 363 23.73 11.15 11.81
CA GLU A 363 24.34 12.49 11.76
C GLU A 363 24.13 13.16 10.39
N GLY A 364 23.24 12.60 9.55
CA GLY A 364 23.17 12.88 8.11
C GLY A 364 24.14 12.02 7.31
N LEU A 365 23.76 11.57 6.12
CA LEU A 365 24.75 11.04 5.18
C LEU A 365 25.46 12.20 4.49
N THR A 366 26.79 12.10 4.37
CA THR A 366 27.60 13.06 3.63
C THR A 366 28.37 12.34 2.52
N PRO A 367 28.36 12.83 1.27
CA PRO A 367 29.40 12.51 0.30
C PRO A 367 30.77 12.81 0.90
N THR A 368 31.80 12.06 0.50
CA THR A 368 33.09 12.02 1.22
C THR A 368 33.96 13.29 1.07
N GLU A 369 33.61 14.39 1.75
CA GLU A 369 34.58 15.27 2.42
C GLU A 369 33.97 16.26 3.45
N THR A 370 34.41 16.12 4.71
CA THR A 370 34.48 17.16 5.77
C THR A 370 33.21 17.54 6.60
N GLN A 371 33.43 17.70 7.92
CA GLN A 371 32.48 17.96 9.03
C GLN A 371 32.09 19.46 9.14
N THR A 372 31.19 20.00 9.99
CA THR A 372 30.61 19.67 11.33
C THR A 372 29.36 20.60 11.53
N GLN A 373 28.47 20.64 12.55
CA GLN A 373 28.28 20.00 13.88
C GLN A 373 26.78 20.11 14.31
N SER A 374 26.39 19.56 15.48
CA SER A 374 25.00 19.38 15.96
C SER A 374 24.69 19.97 17.36
N GLU A 375 23.40 20.14 17.70
CA GLU A 375 22.86 20.24 19.09
C GLU A 375 21.36 19.79 19.13
N SER A 376 20.74 19.58 20.32
CA SER A 376 19.52 18.72 20.48
C SER A 376 18.54 19.13 21.61
N GLN A 377 17.25 18.75 21.49
CA GLN A 377 16.32 18.52 22.62
C GLN A 377 15.09 17.64 22.27
N SER A 378 14.27 17.27 23.28
CA SER A 378 13.38 16.08 23.26
C SER A 378 11.95 16.33 23.81
N PRO A 379 10.89 15.65 23.29
CA PRO A 379 9.47 15.85 23.70
C PRO A 379 8.88 14.75 24.64
N THR A 380 7.61 14.91 25.04
CA THR A 380 6.85 14.00 25.95
C THR A 380 5.44 13.68 25.41
N GLN A 381 4.93 12.47 25.66
CA GLN A 381 3.59 12.00 25.22
C GLN A 381 2.49 12.17 26.30
N THR A 382 1.21 12.02 25.89
CA THR A 382 0.03 11.87 26.75
C THR A 382 -1.03 11.02 26.02
N THR A 383 -1.95 10.37 26.75
CA THR A 383 -2.89 9.34 26.22
C THR A 383 -4.35 9.75 26.39
N THR A 384 -5.22 9.37 25.44
CA THR A 384 -6.66 9.69 25.42
C THR A 384 -7.52 8.50 25.92
N THR A 385 -8.79 8.73 26.28
CA THR A 385 -9.74 7.69 26.74
C THR A 385 -11.10 7.85 26.05
N THR A 386 -11.68 6.74 25.60
CA THR A 386 -12.93 6.69 24.81
C THR A 386 -14.20 6.70 25.67
N SER A 387 -15.36 6.95 25.07
CA SER A 387 -16.69 6.83 25.71
C SER A 387 -17.77 6.39 24.70
N GLN A 388 -18.94 5.99 25.20
CA GLN A 388 -19.87 5.10 24.48
C GLN A 388 -20.81 5.76 23.44
N VAL A 389 -21.34 4.88 22.59
CA VAL A 389 -22.07 5.10 21.34
C VAL A 389 -23.51 5.60 21.54
N GLN A 390 -23.91 6.61 20.77
CA GLN A 390 -25.29 6.80 20.30
C GLN A 390 -25.40 6.23 18.87
N THR A 391 -26.58 5.79 18.46
CA THR A 391 -26.83 5.36 17.06
C THR A 391 -26.68 6.56 16.13
N LEU A 392 -25.55 6.62 15.43
CA LEU A 392 -25.25 7.63 14.41
C LEU A 392 -26.07 7.33 13.13
N SER A 393 -26.13 8.32 12.24
CA SER A 393 -26.52 8.07 10.86
C SER A 393 -25.36 7.46 10.08
N ASP A 394 -25.67 6.62 9.10
CA ASP A 394 -24.70 6.03 8.17
C ASP A 394 -24.63 6.78 6.83
N ASN A 395 -25.27 7.96 6.71
CA ASN A 395 -25.26 8.76 5.47
C ASN A 395 -23.81 9.03 5.00
N TRP A 396 -22.88 9.29 5.91
CA TRP A 396 -21.46 9.50 5.59
C TRP A 396 -20.80 8.34 4.82
N GLN A 397 -21.28 7.11 4.96
CA GLN A 397 -20.81 5.93 4.21
C GLN A 397 -21.22 5.95 2.73
N LEU A 398 -22.12 6.85 2.32
CA LEU A 398 -22.60 6.98 0.94
C LEU A 398 -21.54 7.48 -0.04
N ALA A 399 -20.33 7.84 0.40
CA ALA A 399 -19.23 8.21 -0.50
C ALA A 399 -19.60 9.36 -1.47
N TRP A 400 -20.14 10.46 -0.94
CA TRP A 400 -20.69 11.56 -1.73
C TRP A 400 -21.92 11.19 -2.61
N ASP A 401 -22.46 9.96 -2.57
CA ASP A 401 -23.76 9.63 -3.20
C ASP A 401 -24.89 10.39 -2.50
N ALA A 402 -25.49 11.33 -3.24
CA ALA A 402 -26.73 12.01 -2.87
C ALA A 402 -27.82 11.83 -3.94
N SER A 403 -27.77 10.73 -4.70
CA SER A 403 -28.85 10.28 -5.60
C SER A 403 -30.12 9.84 -4.86
N LYS A 404 -30.02 9.66 -3.54
CA LYS A 404 -31.10 9.30 -2.62
C LYS A 404 -31.28 10.40 -1.56
N PRO A 405 -32.49 10.58 -1.01
CA PRO A 405 -32.70 11.49 0.11
C PRO A 405 -31.84 11.10 1.32
N ILE A 406 -31.27 12.10 1.99
CA ILE A 406 -30.50 11.94 3.22
C ILE A 406 -31.35 12.33 4.43
N THR A 407 -31.40 11.47 5.45
CA THR A 407 -32.16 11.76 6.67
C THR A 407 -31.33 12.62 7.62
N ILE A 408 -31.78 13.84 7.92
CA ILE A 408 -31.18 14.76 8.90
C ILE A 408 -32.24 15.09 9.96
N ASN A 409 -31.93 14.87 11.24
CA ASN A 409 -32.85 15.12 12.37
C ASN A 409 -34.27 14.50 12.21
N GLY A 410 -34.36 13.35 11.52
CA GLY A 410 -35.63 12.64 11.28
C GLY A 410 -36.51 13.23 10.18
N LYS A 411 -35.92 13.99 9.24
CA LYS A 411 -36.55 14.41 7.98
C LYS A 411 -35.64 14.07 6.81
N ASP A 412 -36.24 13.79 5.67
CA ASP A 412 -35.51 13.44 4.45
C ASP A 412 -35.33 14.66 3.54
N TYR A 413 -34.12 14.82 3.03
CA TYR A 413 -33.70 15.97 2.22
C TYR A 413 -32.97 15.52 0.95
N ILE A 414 -33.16 16.26 -0.14
CA ILE A 414 -32.38 16.14 -1.38
C ILE A 414 -31.35 17.27 -1.43
N VAL A 415 -30.09 16.96 -1.74
CA VAL A 415 -29.03 17.95 -1.94
C VAL A 415 -29.22 18.61 -3.32
N LYS A 416 -29.22 19.94 -3.39
CA LYS A 416 -29.45 20.70 -4.64
C LYS A 416 -28.24 21.51 -5.10
N GLU A 417 -27.53 22.14 -4.16
CA GLU A 417 -26.28 22.87 -4.38
C GLU A 417 -25.31 22.62 -3.20
N VAL A 418 -24.01 22.61 -3.47
CA VAL A 418 -22.92 22.60 -2.48
C VAL A 418 -21.89 23.66 -2.85
N THR A 419 -21.28 24.30 -1.85
CA THR A 419 -20.16 25.24 -2.06
C THR A 419 -18.91 24.77 -1.32
N PHE A 420 -17.84 24.53 -2.06
CA PHE A 420 -16.52 24.25 -1.53
C PHE A 420 -15.60 25.46 -1.63
N ASP A 421 -14.86 25.73 -0.56
CA ASP A 421 -13.65 26.54 -0.56
C ASP A 421 -12.48 25.56 -0.60
N ALA A 422 -11.65 25.64 -1.64
CA ALA A 422 -10.58 24.69 -1.91
C ALA A 422 -9.27 25.43 -2.16
N ASP A 423 -8.18 24.90 -1.62
CA ASP A 423 -6.83 25.44 -1.73
C ASP A 423 -5.88 24.29 -2.08
N TYR A 424 -5.01 24.47 -3.09
CA TYR A 424 -3.94 23.52 -3.37
C TYR A 424 -2.60 24.22 -3.58
N HIS A 425 -1.54 23.53 -3.17
CA HIS A 425 -0.16 23.97 -3.34
C HIS A 425 0.62 22.87 -4.09
N VAL A 426 1.56 23.25 -4.95
CA VAL A 426 2.50 22.33 -5.62
C VAL A 426 3.93 22.70 -5.22
N SER A 427 4.76 21.72 -4.87
CA SER A 427 6.15 21.97 -4.45
C SER A 427 6.95 22.60 -5.60
N GLY A 428 7.65 23.70 -5.29
CA GLY A 428 8.28 24.58 -6.27
C GLY A 428 7.34 25.23 -7.31
N GLY A 429 6.01 25.08 -7.15
CA GLY A 429 4.98 25.43 -8.13
C GLY A 429 3.99 26.49 -7.63
N SER A 430 2.71 26.36 -7.99
CA SER A 430 1.68 27.33 -7.64
C SER A 430 1.00 27.06 -6.28
N HIS A 431 0.55 28.14 -5.64
CA HIS A 431 -0.44 28.14 -4.55
C HIS A 431 -1.73 28.75 -5.10
N VAL A 432 -2.82 27.99 -5.11
CA VAL A 432 -4.08 28.37 -5.77
C VAL A 432 -5.28 28.03 -4.90
N ARG A 433 -5.96 29.08 -4.43
CA ARG A 433 -7.28 28.99 -3.79
C ARG A 433 -8.42 29.32 -4.75
N MET A 434 -9.51 28.58 -4.62
CA MET A 434 -10.70 28.67 -5.45
C MET A 434 -11.99 28.42 -4.67
N LEU A 435 -13.09 29.01 -5.13
CA LEU A 435 -14.44 28.67 -4.68
C LEU A 435 -15.14 27.87 -5.77
N ILE A 436 -15.65 26.68 -5.44
CA ILE A 436 -16.32 25.76 -6.36
C ILE A 436 -17.75 25.56 -5.89
N ARG A 437 -18.73 26.05 -6.65
CA ARG A 437 -20.15 25.89 -6.34
C ARG A 437 -20.81 24.96 -7.35
N LYS A 438 -21.26 23.79 -6.91
CA LYS A 438 -21.81 22.73 -7.77
C LYS A 438 -23.25 22.40 -7.40
N GLY A 439 -24.09 22.16 -8.38
CA GLY A 439 -25.50 21.82 -8.15
C GLY A 439 -26.25 21.48 -9.43
N TYR A 440 -27.57 21.30 -9.35
CA TYR A 440 -28.39 20.98 -10.51
C TYR A 440 -29.81 21.53 -10.42
N HIS A 441 -30.44 21.73 -11.58
CA HIS A 441 -31.85 22.15 -11.67
C HIS A 441 -32.55 21.56 -12.90
N GLU A 442 -33.87 21.40 -12.81
CA GLU A 442 -34.73 21.03 -13.94
C GLU A 442 -34.80 22.19 -14.95
N THR A 443 -34.73 21.88 -16.24
CA THR A 443 -34.85 22.86 -17.32
C THR A 443 -35.34 22.20 -18.60
N LYS A 444 -35.41 22.96 -19.71
CA LYS A 444 -35.74 22.42 -21.03
C LYS A 444 -34.66 22.76 -22.07
N LEU A 445 -34.19 21.73 -22.77
CA LEU A 445 -33.30 21.84 -23.92
C LEU A 445 -34.06 21.35 -25.15
N ASN A 446 -34.08 22.14 -26.23
CA ASN A 446 -34.85 21.88 -27.47
C ASN A 446 -36.37 21.61 -27.31
N GLY A 447 -36.92 21.70 -26.10
CA GLY A 447 -38.32 21.45 -25.74
C GLY A 447 -38.52 20.30 -24.77
N GLU A 448 -37.53 19.43 -24.65
CA GLU A 448 -37.52 18.22 -23.83
C GLU A 448 -37.03 18.52 -22.41
N ASP A 449 -37.51 17.76 -21.42
CA ASP A 449 -37.20 17.96 -20.00
C ASP A 449 -35.84 17.32 -19.66
N VAL A 450 -34.89 18.14 -19.20
CA VAL A 450 -33.51 17.75 -18.89
C VAL A 450 -33.06 18.39 -17.57
N TYR A 451 -32.01 17.83 -16.97
CA TYR A 451 -31.33 18.47 -15.84
C TYR A 451 -30.10 19.23 -16.32
N ALA A 452 -29.96 20.49 -15.90
CA ALA A 452 -28.75 21.28 -16.05
C ALA A 452 -27.94 21.20 -14.76
N LEU A 453 -26.90 20.37 -14.78
CA LEU A 453 -25.88 20.27 -13.76
C LEU A 453 -24.87 21.38 -14.02
N TYR A 454 -24.40 22.07 -12.98
CA TYR A 454 -23.49 23.20 -13.13
C TYR A 454 -22.37 23.17 -12.09
N ALA A 455 -21.23 23.76 -12.47
CA ALA A 455 -20.14 24.13 -11.58
C ALA A 455 -19.72 25.57 -11.88
N ILE A 456 -19.79 26.45 -10.88
CA ILE A 456 -19.28 27.82 -10.93
C ILE A 456 -17.97 27.84 -10.15
N LEU A 457 -16.86 28.01 -10.87
CA LEU A 457 -15.50 28.02 -10.36
C LEU A 457 -14.96 29.44 -10.34
N LYS A 458 -14.58 29.94 -9.16
CA LYS A 458 -13.89 31.23 -9.00
C LYS A 458 -12.45 30.98 -8.60
N ILE A 459 -11.51 31.36 -9.45
CA ILE A 459 -10.09 30.98 -9.34
C ILE A 459 -9.22 32.12 -9.88
N GLY A 460 -8.15 32.49 -9.18
CA GLY A 460 -7.27 33.62 -9.58
C GLY A 460 -7.93 35.02 -9.64
N GLY A 461 -9.19 35.15 -9.19
CA GLY A 461 -10.03 36.34 -9.39
C GLY A 461 -10.91 36.30 -10.66
N GLU A 462 -10.75 35.27 -11.49
CA GLU A 462 -11.59 34.99 -12.64
C GLU A 462 -12.79 34.10 -12.28
N THR A 463 -13.69 33.85 -13.23
CA THR A 463 -14.85 32.97 -13.03
C THR A 463 -15.13 32.17 -14.29
N TYR A 464 -15.25 30.86 -14.12
CA TYR A 464 -15.63 29.91 -15.14
C TYR A 464 -16.94 29.23 -14.73
N ASN A 465 -17.85 29.03 -15.69
CA ASN A 465 -19.08 28.27 -15.47
C ASN A 465 -19.10 27.09 -16.44
N TYR A 466 -19.20 25.89 -15.90
CA TYR A 466 -19.33 24.63 -16.62
C TYR A 466 -20.77 24.15 -16.42
N THR A 467 -21.48 23.81 -17.49
CA THR A 467 -22.87 23.33 -17.47
C THR A 467 -22.99 22.07 -18.32
N VAL A 468 -23.58 21.02 -17.76
CA VAL A 468 -23.81 19.73 -18.41
C VAL A 468 -25.31 19.43 -18.38
N TYR A 469 -25.90 19.24 -19.55
CA TYR A 469 -27.30 18.92 -19.73
C TYR A 469 -27.46 17.42 -19.90
N VAL A 470 -28.23 16.77 -19.03
CA VAL A 470 -28.42 15.31 -19.02
C VAL A 470 -29.91 14.96 -19.01
N GLU A 471 -30.26 13.81 -19.58
CA GLU A 471 -31.63 13.27 -19.44
C GLU A 471 -31.93 12.91 -17.97
N PRO A 472 -33.21 12.88 -17.55
CA PRO A 472 -33.62 12.39 -16.23
C PRO A 472 -33.13 10.98 -15.88
N SER A 473 -32.83 10.15 -16.88
CA SER A 473 -32.20 8.82 -16.80
C SER A 473 -30.85 8.86 -16.06
N TYR A 474 -30.01 9.82 -16.42
CA TYR A 474 -28.59 9.85 -16.02
C TYR A 474 -28.33 10.67 -14.76
N LEU A 475 -29.32 11.43 -14.26
CA LEU A 475 -29.15 12.25 -13.05
C LEU A 475 -28.64 11.42 -11.86
N SER A 476 -29.08 10.17 -11.70
CA SER A 476 -28.62 9.30 -10.61
C SER A 476 -27.13 8.99 -10.70
N GLU A 477 -26.57 8.81 -11.89
CA GLU A 477 -25.14 8.48 -12.09
C GLU A 477 -24.24 9.69 -11.78
N TYR A 478 -24.70 10.89 -12.12
CA TYR A 478 -23.99 12.11 -11.75
C TYR A 478 -24.14 12.44 -10.25
N THR A 479 -25.30 12.18 -9.65
CA THR A 479 -25.54 12.44 -8.22
C THR A 479 -25.02 11.34 -7.30
N SER A 480 -24.61 10.18 -7.83
CA SER A 480 -23.88 9.12 -7.11
C SER A 480 -22.36 9.35 -7.04
N GLY A 481 -21.90 10.61 -7.05
CA GLY A 481 -20.53 11.02 -6.72
C GLY A 481 -19.92 12.10 -7.61
N ILE A 482 -20.22 12.12 -8.92
CA ILE A 482 -19.57 13.02 -9.89
C ILE A 482 -19.87 14.51 -9.62
N LEU A 483 -21.13 14.84 -9.31
CA LEU A 483 -21.57 16.23 -9.09
C LEU A 483 -21.06 16.80 -7.77
N TRP A 484 -20.75 15.95 -6.78
CA TRP A 484 -20.52 16.39 -5.41
C TRP A 484 -19.03 16.47 -5.02
N VAL A 485 -18.15 15.76 -5.73
CA VAL A 485 -16.69 15.91 -5.61
C VAL A 485 -16.25 17.33 -6.03
N PRO A 486 -15.24 17.97 -5.39
CA PRO A 486 -14.74 19.32 -5.68
C PRO A 486 -13.87 19.41 -6.95
N THR A 487 -14.19 18.63 -7.99
CA THR A 487 -13.54 18.63 -9.30
C THR A 487 -14.57 19.03 -10.37
N VAL A 488 -14.11 19.61 -11.48
CA VAL A 488 -14.95 19.78 -12.68
C VAL A 488 -14.73 18.67 -13.71
N TYR A 489 -13.66 17.87 -13.55
CA TYR A 489 -13.19 16.91 -14.56
C TYR A 489 -14.18 15.77 -14.79
N ASP A 490 -14.57 15.03 -13.75
CA ASP A 490 -15.51 13.91 -13.93
C ASP A 490 -16.90 14.40 -14.39
N MET A 491 -17.25 15.66 -14.10
CA MET A 491 -18.52 16.25 -14.53
C MET A 491 -18.55 16.48 -16.06
N ILE A 492 -17.45 16.98 -16.64
CA ILE A 492 -17.35 17.24 -18.09
C ILE A 492 -16.87 16.02 -18.90
N ASN A 493 -16.36 14.98 -18.23
CA ASN A 493 -16.01 13.67 -18.80
C ASN A 493 -16.97 12.56 -18.31
N GLY A 494 -18.19 12.93 -17.91
CA GLY A 494 -19.20 11.98 -17.43
C GLY A 494 -19.70 11.01 -18.52
N PRO A 495 -20.43 9.94 -18.14
CA PRO A 495 -20.70 8.80 -19.01
C PRO A 495 -21.50 9.16 -20.26
N ASP A 496 -22.57 9.95 -20.12
CA ASP A 496 -23.44 10.41 -21.21
C ASP A 496 -23.95 11.83 -20.90
N PHE A 497 -24.04 12.70 -21.92
CA PHE A 497 -24.66 14.02 -21.82
C PHE A 497 -25.27 14.46 -23.16
N VAL A 498 -26.34 15.27 -23.10
CA VAL A 498 -27.02 15.85 -24.28
C VAL A 498 -26.25 17.06 -24.81
N LYS A 499 -25.72 17.88 -23.89
CA LYS A 499 -24.88 19.06 -24.19
C LYS A 499 -23.94 19.39 -23.03
N LEU A 500 -22.70 19.75 -23.36
CA LEU A 500 -21.73 20.42 -22.50
C LEU A 500 -21.56 21.88 -22.95
N GLU A 501 -21.48 22.80 -21.99
CA GLU A 501 -21.19 24.23 -22.23
C GLU A 501 -20.24 24.76 -21.17
N ILE A 502 -19.16 25.43 -21.60
CA ILE A 502 -18.17 26.05 -20.71
C ILE A 502 -18.02 27.52 -21.10
N THR A 503 -18.05 28.40 -20.10
CA THR A 503 -17.82 29.84 -20.25
C THR A 503 -16.69 30.28 -19.33
N GLY A 504 -15.84 31.19 -19.81
CA GLY A 504 -14.81 31.86 -19.02
C GLY A 504 -14.74 33.35 -19.31
N PRO A 505 -13.78 34.09 -18.73
CA PRO A 505 -13.71 35.56 -18.83
C PRO A 505 -13.63 36.11 -20.26
N SER A 506 -13.02 35.34 -21.17
CA SER A 506 -12.89 35.69 -22.59
C SER A 506 -13.00 34.48 -23.52
N CYS A 507 -13.64 33.39 -23.08
CA CYS A 507 -13.79 32.16 -23.85
C CYS A 507 -15.19 31.55 -23.69
N HIS A 508 -15.57 30.73 -24.67
CA HIS A 508 -16.81 29.95 -24.68
C HIS A 508 -16.55 28.66 -25.45
N TYR A 509 -17.15 27.57 -25.01
CA TYR A 509 -17.07 26.24 -25.61
C TYR A 509 -18.42 25.54 -25.48
N VAL A 510 -18.86 24.86 -26.54
CA VAL A 510 -20.04 23.99 -26.53
C VAL A 510 -19.70 22.70 -27.25
N MET A 511 -20.19 21.59 -26.72
CA MET A 511 -20.18 20.27 -27.36
C MET A 511 -21.56 19.62 -27.20
N ASP A 512 -22.10 19.03 -28.26
CA ASP A 512 -23.32 18.22 -28.21
C ASP A 512 -23.02 16.71 -28.13
N GLU A 513 -24.06 15.91 -27.87
CA GLU A 513 -24.01 14.44 -27.83
C GLU A 513 -23.52 13.78 -29.13
N GLN A 514 -23.61 14.49 -30.28
CA GLN A 514 -23.05 14.02 -31.55
C GLN A 514 -21.57 14.40 -31.74
N GLY A 515 -20.98 15.12 -30.79
CA GLY A 515 -19.60 15.60 -30.83
C GLY A 515 -19.36 16.78 -31.77
N ASN A 516 -20.40 17.52 -32.16
CA ASN A 516 -20.21 18.81 -32.82
C ASN A 516 -19.70 19.83 -31.79
N ILE A 517 -18.68 20.60 -32.16
CA ILE A 517 -18.01 21.57 -31.28
C ILE A 517 -18.18 22.98 -31.82
N GLU A 518 -18.56 23.91 -30.93
CA GLU A 518 -18.54 25.36 -31.17
C GLU A 518 -17.66 26.06 -30.12
N GLY A 519 -16.97 27.13 -30.53
CA GLY A 519 -16.11 27.92 -29.65
C GLY A 519 -14.65 27.45 -29.55
N ASP A 520 -14.04 27.66 -28.40
CA ASP A 520 -12.63 27.41 -28.10
C ASP A 520 -12.47 26.18 -27.19
N SER A 521 -11.89 25.10 -27.72
CA SER A 521 -11.66 23.86 -26.95
C SER A 521 -10.62 24.00 -25.82
N GLY A 522 -9.97 25.15 -25.67
CA GLY A 522 -9.18 25.50 -24.48
C GLY A 522 -10.02 26.11 -23.34
N CYS A 523 -11.30 26.43 -23.55
CA CYS A 523 -12.09 27.11 -22.53
C CYS A 523 -12.35 26.22 -21.30
N GLY A 524 -11.97 26.71 -20.12
CA GLY A 524 -11.99 25.93 -18.87
C GLY A 524 -10.70 25.17 -18.57
N TYR A 525 -9.69 25.21 -19.45
CA TYR A 525 -8.30 24.94 -19.08
C TYR A 525 -7.72 26.15 -18.36
N ILE A 526 -7.15 25.94 -17.17
CA ILE A 526 -6.61 27.01 -16.30
C ILE A 526 -5.08 26.88 -16.16
N SER A 527 -4.58 25.71 -15.79
CA SER A 527 -3.15 25.38 -15.71
C SER A 527 -2.94 23.87 -15.70
N ASP A 528 -1.71 23.40 -15.95
CA ASP A 528 -1.33 21.99 -15.75
C ASP A 528 -1.54 21.56 -14.29
N ASP A 529 -1.15 22.39 -13.32
CA ASP A 529 -1.36 22.18 -11.89
C ASP A 529 -2.86 21.97 -11.55
N PHE A 530 -3.76 22.73 -12.19
CA PHE A 530 -5.21 22.57 -12.01
C PHE A 530 -5.74 21.26 -12.60
N GLN A 531 -5.17 20.78 -13.72
CA GLN A 531 -5.52 19.45 -14.23
C GLN A 531 -4.99 18.33 -13.32
N GLN A 532 -3.83 18.51 -12.69
CA GLN A 532 -3.33 17.59 -11.68
C GLN A 532 -4.23 17.56 -10.44
N TYR A 533 -4.65 18.72 -9.92
CA TYR A 533 -5.66 18.83 -8.84
C TYR A 533 -6.95 18.07 -9.20
N ASN A 534 -7.49 18.32 -10.40
CA ASN A 534 -8.68 17.64 -10.92
C ASN A 534 -8.53 16.11 -10.96
N MET A 535 -7.36 15.61 -11.38
CA MET A 535 -7.05 14.18 -11.43
C MET A 535 -6.86 13.58 -10.04
N ILE A 536 -6.16 14.26 -9.12
CA ILE A 536 -5.94 13.80 -7.74
C ILE A 536 -7.27 13.67 -6.99
N LEU A 537 -8.30 14.46 -7.32
CA LEU A 537 -9.63 14.36 -6.73
C LEU A 537 -10.61 13.48 -7.53
N SER A 538 -10.21 12.93 -8.67
CA SER A 538 -11.13 12.25 -9.60
C SER A 538 -11.78 10.98 -9.03
N TYR A 539 -13.01 10.72 -9.46
CA TYR A 539 -13.83 9.58 -9.05
C TYR A 539 -13.13 8.22 -9.22
N PRO A 540 -12.57 7.85 -10.41
CA PRO A 540 -12.09 6.47 -10.62
C PRO A 540 -10.64 6.19 -10.17
N THR A 541 -9.80 7.21 -9.95
CA THR A 541 -8.36 7.01 -9.67
C THR A 541 -7.75 7.95 -8.63
N GLY A 542 -8.51 8.95 -8.17
CA GLY A 542 -8.08 9.93 -7.17
C GLY A 542 -8.43 9.57 -5.72
N PHE A 543 -8.38 10.59 -4.87
CA PHE A 543 -8.74 10.56 -3.45
C PHE A 543 -10.14 9.99 -3.20
N TYR A 544 -11.10 10.23 -4.09
CA TYR A 544 -12.44 9.66 -3.98
C TYR A 544 -12.41 8.12 -4.07
N GLY A 545 -11.92 7.57 -5.18
CA GLY A 545 -12.08 6.16 -5.52
C GLY A 545 -11.13 5.21 -4.80
N GLY A 546 -9.96 5.72 -4.37
CA GLY A 546 -9.07 5.02 -3.45
C GLY A 546 -9.35 5.42 -2.01
N ILE A 547 -8.58 6.39 -1.53
CA ILE A 547 -8.43 6.72 -0.09
C ILE A 547 -9.77 6.94 0.63
N TYR A 548 -10.70 7.73 0.08
CA TYR A 548 -11.98 7.98 0.73
C TYR A 548 -12.89 6.74 0.68
N GLY A 549 -12.94 6.03 -0.46
CA GLY A 549 -13.63 4.74 -0.57
C GLY A 549 -13.13 3.70 0.43
N ASP A 550 -11.81 3.57 0.60
CA ASP A 550 -11.19 2.69 1.61
C ASP A 550 -11.54 3.14 3.03
N VAL A 551 -11.40 4.44 3.32
CA VAL A 551 -11.79 5.04 4.61
C VAL A 551 -13.26 4.70 4.93
N LEU A 552 -14.19 4.87 4.01
CA LEU A 552 -15.60 4.54 4.24
C LEU A 552 -15.88 3.04 4.38
N THR A 553 -15.13 2.20 3.68
CA THR A 553 -15.29 0.74 3.73
C THR A 553 -14.80 0.14 5.05
N TYR A 554 -13.78 0.72 5.67
CA TYR A 554 -13.12 0.16 6.87
C TYR A 554 -13.33 0.94 8.16
N VAL A 555 -13.76 2.20 8.14
CA VAL A 555 -14.01 3.01 9.35
C VAL A 555 -15.32 2.60 10.02
N THR A 556 -15.29 2.51 11.36
CA THR A 556 -16.47 2.90 12.14
C THR A 556 -16.13 4.20 12.86
N LEU A 557 -17.06 5.16 12.96
CA LEU A 557 -16.84 6.41 13.69
C LEU A 557 -16.71 6.21 15.23
N THR A 558 -16.49 4.97 15.66
CA THR A 558 -16.39 4.54 17.06
C THR A 558 -15.12 3.71 17.35
N SER A 559 -14.27 3.45 16.34
CA SER A 559 -13.06 2.62 16.47
C SER A 559 -11.93 3.07 15.54
N ASN A 560 -10.67 2.87 15.95
CA ASN A 560 -9.51 2.93 15.06
C ASN A 560 -9.36 1.62 14.26
N GLY A 561 -8.56 1.64 13.20
CA GLY A 561 -8.25 0.46 12.38
C GLY A 561 -6.86 0.51 11.75
N GLN A 562 -6.62 -0.33 10.73
CA GLN A 562 -5.37 -0.28 9.97
C GLN A 562 -5.36 0.95 9.05
N GLY A 563 -4.26 1.70 9.05
CA GLY A 563 -4.08 2.90 8.20
C GLY A 563 -4.87 4.15 8.63
N TYR A 564 -5.72 4.08 9.65
CA TYR A 564 -6.51 5.23 10.12
C TYR A 564 -6.75 5.28 11.64
N THR A 565 -6.98 6.48 12.15
CA THR A 565 -7.49 6.73 13.52
C THR A 565 -8.67 7.71 13.49
N VAL A 566 -9.61 7.55 14.42
CA VAL A 566 -10.81 8.37 14.55
C VAL A 566 -10.80 9.06 15.91
N GLU A 567 -10.97 10.38 15.90
CA GLU A 567 -11.18 11.19 17.10
C GLU A 567 -12.44 12.07 16.95
N PRO A 568 -13.12 12.45 18.05
CA PRO A 568 -14.19 13.43 18.00
C PRO A 568 -13.67 14.76 17.43
N GLY A 569 -14.35 15.31 16.43
CA GLY A 569 -14.05 16.63 15.89
C GLY A 569 -14.83 17.74 16.60
N ASP A 570 -14.54 18.99 16.24
CA ASP A 570 -15.31 20.14 16.68
C ASP A 570 -16.69 20.19 16.00
N ASP A 571 -17.68 20.77 16.68
CA ASP A 571 -19.01 21.03 16.10
C ASP A 571 -18.91 22.03 14.94
N VAL A 572 -19.66 21.80 13.86
CA VAL A 572 -19.67 22.67 12.67
C VAL A 572 -21.08 23.14 12.33
N SER A 573 -21.21 24.43 12.01
CA SER A 573 -22.47 25.03 11.54
C SER A 573 -22.41 25.25 10.02
N ILE A 574 -23.30 24.59 9.26
CA ILE A 574 -23.35 24.67 7.79
C ILE A 574 -24.82 24.87 7.37
N ALA A 575 -25.09 25.81 6.47
CA ALA A 575 -26.45 26.22 6.07
C ALA A 575 -27.42 26.52 7.23
N GLY A 576 -26.90 26.94 8.40
CA GLY A 576 -27.70 27.20 9.61
C GLY A 576 -28.12 25.96 10.40
N MET A 577 -27.53 24.79 10.12
CA MET A 577 -27.67 23.56 10.90
C MET A 577 -26.34 23.22 11.58
N ASP A 578 -26.40 22.78 12.84
CA ASP A 578 -25.23 22.35 13.62
C ASP A 578 -25.06 20.83 13.53
N PHE A 579 -23.86 20.38 13.20
CA PHE A 579 -23.50 18.97 13.04
C PHE A 579 -22.41 18.57 14.03
N LYS A 580 -22.50 17.34 14.55
CA LYS A 580 -21.39 16.69 15.25
C LYS A 580 -20.43 16.13 14.23
N THR A 581 -19.13 16.28 14.46
CA THR A 581 -18.12 15.77 13.53
C THR A 581 -17.18 14.74 14.15
N TYR A 582 -16.60 13.94 13.27
CA TYR A 582 -15.52 13.01 13.56
C TYR A 582 -14.36 13.34 12.64
N LYS A 583 -13.16 13.42 13.20
CA LYS A 583 -11.92 13.63 12.45
C LYS A 583 -11.24 12.28 12.27
N ILE A 584 -11.13 11.86 11.02
CA ILE A 584 -10.47 10.63 10.59
C ILE A 584 -9.09 11.03 10.08
N ILE A 585 -8.03 10.65 10.80
CA ILE A 585 -6.64 10.78 10.35
C ILE A 585 -6.27 9.50 9.62
N TRP A 586 -5.68 9.61 8.43
CA TRP A 586 -5.39 8.46 7.56
C TRP A 586 -4.02 8.56 6.86
N ASN A 587 -3.48 7.40 6.51
CA ASN A 587 -2.33 7.24 5.63
C ASN A 587 -2.61 6.16 4.58
N GLY A 588 -2.16 6.37 3.34
CA GLY A 588 -2.39 5.43 2.25
C GLY A 588 -1.60 5.80 0.99
N VAL A 589 -2.07 5.30 -0.16
CA VAL A 589 -1.45 5.53 -1.47
C VAL A 589 -2.50 5.88 -2.54
N VAL A 590 -2.10 6.63 -3.56
CA VAL A 590 -2.96 7.08 -4.68
C VAL A 590 -2.37 6.67 -6.03
N GLN A 591 -3.18 6.79 -7.09
CA GLN A 591 -2.78 6.57 -8.48
C GLN A 591 -2.09 5.20 -8.70
N GLY A 592 -2.78 4.11 -8.32
CA GLY A 592 -2.29 2.74 -8.53
C GLY A 592 -1.14 2.33 -7.59
N GLY A 593 -0.99 3.00 -6.45
CA GLY A 593 -0.01 2.65 -5.42
C GLY A 593 1.34 3.37 -5.50
N LEU A 594 1.45 4.43 -6.31
CA LEU A 594 2.73 5.08 -6.60
C LEU A 594 3.02 6.30 -5.72
N ALA A 595 2.01 7.12 -5.43
CA ALA A 595 2.16 8.30 -4.56
C ALA A 595 1.65 7.98 -3.15
N GLN A 596 2.46 8.28 -2.12
CA GLN A 596 1.99 8.29 -0.73
C GLN A 596 0.98 9.42 -0.54
N ALA A 597 0.00 9.21 0.34
CA ALA A 597 -0.87 10.26 0.80
C ALA A 597 -1.11 10.19 2.31
N ASN A 598 -1.14 11.36 2.93
CA ASN A 598 -1.35 11.56 4.36
C ASN A 598 -2.38 12.66 4.56
N GLY A 599 -3.35 12.47 5.44
CA GLY A 599 -4.34 13.52 5.68
C GLY A 599 -5.24 13.33 6.87
N GLY A 600 -6.13 14.31 7.03
CA GLY A 600 -7.26 14.29 7.93
C GLY A 600 -8.54 14.63 7.17
N THR A 601 -9.61 13.91 7.45
CA THR A 601 -10.95 14.15 6.90
C THR A 601 -11.93 14.35 8.04
N ILE A 602 -12.66 15.47 8.03
CA ILE A 602 -13.73 15.76 8.98
C ILE A 602 -15.05 15.34 8.33
N VAL A 603 -15.76 14.39 8.94
CA VAL A 603 -17.09 13.93 8.50
C VAL A 603 -18.16 14.32 9.50
N ALA A 604 -19.36 14.65 9.01
CA ALA A 604 -20.58 14.73 9.81
C ALA A 604 -21.44 13.49 9.49
N PRO A 605 -21.85 12.65 10.46
CA PRO A 605 -22.56 11.41 10.18
C PRO A 605 -23.85 11.58 9.36
N GLU A 606 -24.51 12.73 9.50
CA GLU A 606 -25.75 13.07 8.80
C GLU A 606 -25.56 13.52 7.35
N LEU A 607 -24.33 13.86 6.91
CA LEU A 607 -24.02 14.32 5.55
C LEU A 607 -23.34 13.20 4.73
N PRO A 608 -23.63 13.06 3.42
CA PRO A 608 -23.04 12.02 2.59
C PRO A 608 -21.59 12.31 2.16
N PHE A 609 -21.12 13.52 2.40
CA PHE A 609 -19.80 14.02 2.02
C PHE A 609 -19.04 14.60 3.23
N PRO A 610 -17.70 14.61 3.19
CA PRO A 610 -16.90 15.19 4.25
C PRO A 610 -17.08 16.71 4.30
N VAL A 611 -17.06 17.24 5.52
CA VAL A 611 -17.08 18.68 5.80
C VAL A 611 -15.74 19.32 5.45
N GLU A 612 -14.64 18.59 5.64
CA GLU A 612 -13.29 19.09 5.39
C GLU A 612 -12.35 17.94 5.01
N VAL A 613 -11.43 18.18 4.08
CA VAL A 613 -10.30 17.28 3.81
C VAL A 613 -9.04 18.11 3.77
N THR A 614 -8.03 17.68 4.52
CA THR A 614 -6.67 18.22 4.49
C THR A 614 -5.74 17.06 4.13
N ALA A 615 -5.07 17.13 2.99
CA ALA A 615 -4.24 16.05 2.46
C ALA A 615 -2.92 16.58 1.90
N SER A 616 -1.86 15.80 2.06
CA SER A 616 -0.62 15.90 1.29
C SER A 616 -0.45 14.62 0.48
N VAL A 617 -0.04 14.75 -0.77
CA VAL A 617 0.28 13.66 -1.70
C VAL A 617 1.72 13.84 -2.17
N SER A 618 2.55 12.81 -2.09
CA SER A 618 3.97 12.91 -2.48
C SER A 618 4.61 11.56 -2.79
N MET A 619 5.76 11.57 -3.48
CA MET A 619 6.61 10.40 -3.66
C MET A 619 8.08 10.85 -3.65
N PRO A 620 9.02 10.03 -3.12
CA PRO A 620 10.45 10.25 -3.36
C PRO A 620 10.76 10.37 -4.86
N GLY A 621 11.43 11.46 -5.24
CA GLY A 621 11.80 11.79 -6.62
C GLY A 621 10.72 12.52 -7.43
N MET A 622 9.54 12.76 -6.83
CA MET A 622 8.49 13.60 -7.43
C MET A 622 8.19 14.82 -6.55
N GLY A 623 7.50 15.80 -7.14
CA GLY A 623 6.94 16.91 -6.37
C GLY A 623 5.90 16.44 -5.35
N GLY A 624 5.62 17.29 -4.35
CA GLY A 624 4.46 17.14 -3.48
C GLY A 624 3.30 18.03 -3.92
N TRP A 625 2.10 17.61 -3.57
CA TRP A 625 0.85 18.39 -3.65
C TRP A 625 0.23 18.46 -2.26
N TYR A 626 -0.17 19.66 -1.83
CA TYR A 626 -1.10 19.83 -0.71
C TYR A 626 -2.49 20.15 -1.26
N ILE A 627 -3.52 19.59 -0.65
CA ILE A 627 -4.92 19.85 -0.96
C ILE A 627 -5.65 20.09 0.36
N HIS A 628 -6.27 21.26 0.47
CA HIS A 628 -7.29 21.56 1.46
C HIS A 628 -8.62 21.77 0.74
N MET A 629 -9.69 21.23 1.29
CA MET A 629 -11.04 21.59 0.90
C MET A 629 -11.95 21.67 2.12
N LYS A 630 -12.93 22.57 2.06
CA LYS A 630 -13.94 22.74 3.09
C LYS A 630 -15.31 22.94 2.44
N LEU A 631 -16.30 22.15 2.86
CA LEU A 631 -17.71 22.45 2.61
C LEU A 631 -18.08 23.71 3.40
N THR A 632 -18.55 24.73 2.69
CA THR A 632 -18.89 26.04 3.26
C THR A 632 -20.38 26.34 3.22
N ASP A 633 -21.13 25.74 2.29
CA ASP A 633 -22.58 25.88 2.20
C ASP A 633 -23.24 24.66 1.52
N ILE A 634 -24.52 24.44 1.80
CA ILE A 634 -25.33 23.32 1.29
C ILE A 634 -26.80 23.74 1.13
N GLU A 635 -27.35 23.64 -0.08
CA GLU A 635 -28.79 23.82 -0.33
C GLU A 635 -29.50 22.46 -0.26
N LEU A 636 -30.48 22.35 0.65
CA LEU A 636 -31.29 21.16 0.87
C LEU A 636 -32.77 21.43 0.59
N GLU A 637 -33.39 20.58 -0.22
CA GLU A 637 -34.83 20.57 -0.49
C GLU A 637 -35.50 19.46 0.33
N VAL A 638 -36.61 19.77 1.02
CA VAL A 638 -37.39 18.80 1.81
C VAL A 638 -38.28 17.97 0.88
N GLN A 639 -38.31 16.65 1.06
CA GLN A 639 -39.16 15.73 0.30
C GLN A 639 -40.58 15.55 0.91
#